data_AF-A0A379LP18-F1
#
_entry.id   AF-A0A379LP18-F1
#
_cell.length_a   1.000
_cell.length_b   1.000
_cell.length_c   1.000
_cell.angle_alpha   90.00
_cell.angle_beta   90.00
_cell.angle_gamma   90.00
#
_symmetry.space_group_name_H-M   'P 1'
#
loop_
_entity.id
_entity.type
_entity.pdbx_description
1 polymer ?
#
loop_
_entity_poly.entity_id
_entity_poly.type
_entity_poly.pdbx_seq_one_letter_code
_entity_poly.pdbx_strand_id
1 'polypeptide(L)'
;MLNIDKAILDTDRNIGKNISVFDETERGLLSQNILSQLRNLIEYVFQKIYVNGQDADPNNYEHKKKAIENIKSKGQYKFLYKFHSLTQKSVSHYTIDENGSERLMLKYYEYLLRLKIFMRDTYNLEILSNIEDFPLNLDITFDEYYQKISRRIVQPSQENYMDYNDRYYIQKIKPIFVNQS
;
A
#
# COMPACT_ATOMS: atom_id res chain seq x y z
N MET A 1 10.97 -14.83 -21.75
CA MET A 1 11.61 -14.47 -20.46
C MET A 1 10.50 -14.45 -19.43
N LEU A 2 10.55 -15.33 -18.43
CA LEU A 2 9.49 -15.54 -17.43
C LEU A 2 9.65 -14.53 -16.28
N ASN A 3 9.81 -13.25 -16.61
CA ASN A 3 10.35 -12.27 -15.68
C ASN A 3 9.28 -11.73 -14.73
N ILE A 4 9.24 -12.26 -13.50
CA ILE A 4 8.34 -11.77 -12.45
C ILE A 4 8.62 -10.29 -12.12
N ASP A 5 9.88 -9.86 -12.18
CA ASP A 5 10.25 -8.45 -11.96
C ASP A 5 9.76 -7.57 -13.08
N LYS A 6 9.77 -8.06 -14.32
CA LYS A 6 9.16 -7.35 -15.44
C LYS A 6 7.66 -7.18 -15.23
N ALA A 7 6.95 -8.22 -14.79
CA ALA A 7 5.51 -8.10 -14.52
C ALA A 7 5.21 -7.09 -13.41
N ILE A 8 6.04 -7.06 -12.36
CA ILE A 8 5.96 -6.05 -11.30
C ILE A 8 6.18 -4.64 -11.88
N LEU A 9 7.27 -4.44 -12.62
CA LEU A 9 7.66 -3.13 -13.18
C LEU A 9 6.69 -2.63 -14.27
N ASP A 10 6.13 -3.53 -15.07
CA ASP A 10 5.13 -3.18 -16.09
C ASP A 10 3.82 -2.75 -15.43
N THR A 11 3.40 -3.45 -14.36
CA THR A 11 2.22 -3.06 -13.56
C THR A 11 2.46 -1.73 -12.85
N ASP A 12 3.65 -1.55 -12.27
CA ASP A 12 4.07 -0.30 -11.63
C ASP A 12 4.05 0.87 -12.60
N ARG A 13 4.62 0.71 -13.79
CA ARG A 13 4.59 1.74 -14.84
C ARG A 13 3.17 2.13 -15.24
N ASN A 14 2.24 1.19 -15.25
CA ASN A 14 0.83 1.48 -15.53
C ASN A 14 0.23 2.33 -14.41
N ILE A 15 0.48 1.98 -13.14
CA ILE A 15 0.06 2.78 -11.98
C ILE A 15 0.66 4.18 -12.05
N GLY A 16 1.98 4.28 -12.25
CA GLY A 16 2.68 5.56 -12.33
C GLY A 16 2.18 6.43 -13.49
N LYS A 17 1.91 5.83 -14.67
CA LYS A 17 1.32 6.54 -15.80
C LYS A 17 -0.06 7.09 -15.48
N ASN A 18 -0.91 6.34 -14.78
CA ASN A 18 -2.21 6.85 -14.36
C ASN A 18 -2.04 8.08 -13.45
N ILE A 19 -1.16 8.00 -12.45
CA ILE A 19 -0.89 9.12 -11.55
C ILE A 19 -0.36 10.34 -12.30
N SER A 20 0.51 10.16 -13.30
CA SER A 20 1.07 11.28 -14.07
C SER A 20 0.11 11.89 -15.09
N VAL A 21 -0.95 11.20 -15.50
CA VAL A 21 -1.88 11.65 -16.56
C VAL A 21 -3.13 12.32 -15.99
N PHE A 22 -3.67 11.79 -14.90
CA PHE A 22 -4.89 12.31 -14.28
C PHE A 22 -4.54 13.31 -13.18
N ASP A 23 -5.36 14.35 -13.05
CA ASP A 23 -5.28 15.32 -11.96
C ASP A 23 -6.39 15.07 -10.91
N GLU A 24 -6.54 15.99 -9.96
CA GLU A 24 -7.53 15.90 -8.89
C GLU A 24 -8.98 15.91 -9.38
N THR A 25 -9.27 16.44 -10.57
CA THR A 25 -10.63 16.52 -11.12
C THR A 25 -11.16 15.15 -11.57
N GLU A 26 -10.26 14.26 -11.96
CA GLU A 26 -10.54 12.87 -12.38
C GLU A 26 -10.06 11.85 -11.33
N ARG A 27 -9.93 12.28 -10.07
CA ARG A 27 -9.43 11.44 -8.96
C ARG A 27 -10.21 10.14 -8.80
N GLY A 28 -11.52 10.18 -9.05
CA GLY A 28 -12.41 9.02 -9.04
C GLY A 28 -11.96 7.94 -10.01
N LEU A 29 -11.85 8.31 -11.29
CA LEU A 29 -11.38 7.44 -12.37
C LEU A 29 -9.93 6.99 -12.15
N LEU A 30 -9.04 7.90 -11.73
CA LEU A 30 -7.68 7.57 -11.33
C LEU A 30 -7.65 6.47 -10.26
N SER A 31 -8.49 6.61 -9.23
CA SER A 31 -8.59 5.62 -8.15
C SER A 31 -9.05 4.26 -8.66
N GLN A 32 -10.06 4.21 -9.54
CA GLN A 32 -10.51 2.97 -10.17
C GLN A 32 -9.39 2.29 -10.96
N ASN A 33 -8.67 3.07 -11.78
CA ASN A 33 -7.59 2.55 -12.61
C ASN A 33 -6.46 1.97 -11.75
N ILE A 34 -6.03 2.66 -10.70
CA ILE A 34 -5.00 2.14 -9.79
C ILE A 34 -5.49 0.86 -9.09
N LEU A 35 -6.70 0.88 -8.52
CA LEU A 35 -7.26 -0.29 -7.82
C LEU A 35 -7.34 -1.53 -8.72
N SER A 36 -7.64 -1.36 -10.02
CA SER A 36 -7.66 -2.45 -10.99
C SER A 36 -6.30 -3.14 -11.15
N GLN A 37 -5.19 -2.42 -10.94
CA GLN A 37 -3.82 -2.92 -11.07
C GLN A 37 -3.27 -3.48 -9.74
N LEU A 38 -3.72 -2.96 -8.60
CA LEU A 38 -3.15 -3.31 -7.28
C LEU A 38 -3.20 -4.81 -6.98
N ARG A 39 -4.27 -5.49 -7.34
CA ARG A 39 -4.37 -6.94 -7.12
C ARG A 39 -3.24 -7.68 -7.84
N ASN A 40 -3.01 -7.36 -9.10
CA ASN A 40 -1.96 -8.00 -9.91
C ASN A 40 -0.59 -7.71 -9.31
N LEU A 41 -0.31 -6.44 -8.97
CA LEU A 41 0.95 -6.04 -8.34
C LEU A 41 1.23 -6.85 -7.06
N ILE A 42 0.25 -6.94 -6.17
CA ILE A 42 0.40 -7.67 -4.91
C ILE A 42 0.61 -9.17 -5.16
N GLU A 43 -0.15 -9.77 -6.07
CA GLU A 43 0.01 -11.19 -6.43
C GLU A 43 1.39 -11.48 -7.04
N TYR A 44 1.94 -10.57 -7.86
CA TYR A 44 3.29 -10.73 -8.39
C TYR A 44 4.36 -10.63 -7.30
N VAL A 45 4.21 -9.69 -6.36
CA VAL A 45 5.08 -9.60 -5.18
C VAL A 45 5.00 -10.87 -4.35
N PHE A 46 3.81 -11.47 -4.23
CA PHE A 46 3.65 -12.73 -3.51
C PHE A 46 4.44 -13.87 -4.18
N GLN A 47 4.36 -13.97 -5.50
CA GLN A 47 5.14 -14.94 -6.26
C GLN A 47 6.64 -14.72 -6.08
N LYS A 48 7.13 -13.47 -6.17
CA LYS A 48 8.55 -13.13 -5.97
C LYS A 48 9.06 -13.55 -4.59
N ILE A 49 8.26 -13.33 -3.55
CA ILE A 49 8.56 -13.80 -2.19
C ILE A 49 8.61 -15.34 -2.13
N TYR A 50 7.65 -16.01 -2.76
CA TYR A 50 7.53 -17.46 -2.72
C TYR A 50 8.71 -18.18 -3.38
N VAL A 51 9.23 -17.64 -4.49
CA VAL A 51 10.43 -18.16 -5.18
C VAL A 51 11.74 -17.61 -4.62
N ASN A 52 11.68 -16.89 -3.50
CA ASN A 52 12.85 -16.34 -2.82
C ASN A 52 13.75 -15.51 -3.76
N GLY A 53 13.14 -14.68 -4.62
CA GLY A 53 13.85 -13.81 -5.55
C GLY A 53 14.33 -14.48 -6.86
N GLN A 54 14.10 -15.78 -7.05
CA GLN A 54 14.30 -16.44 -8.35
C GLN A 54 13.24 -16.00 -9.38
N ASP A 55 13.45 -16.35 -10.65
CA ASP A 55 12.49 -16.00 -11.70
C ASP A 55 11.26 -16.93 -11.70
N ALA A 56 10.10 -16.41 -12.08
CA ALA A 56 8.84 -17.17 -12.04
C ALA A 56 7.85 -16.70 -13.09
N ASP A 57 7.12 -17.65 -13.69
CA ASP A 57 6.03 -17.32 -14.60
C ASP A 57 4.92 -16.51 -13.88
N PRO A 58 4.72 -15.22 -14.22
CA PRO A 58 3.71 -14.38 -13.59
C PRO A 58 2.28 -14.85 -13.88
N ASN A 59 2.06 -15.65 -14.94
CA ASN A 59 0.74 -16.11 -15.33
C ASN A 59 0.38 -17.51 -14.78
N ASN A 60 1.30 -18.15 -14.04
CA ASN A 60 1.05 -19.46 -13.46
C ASN A 60 0.09 -19.37 -12.26
N TYR A 61 -1.17 -19.75 -12.49
CA TYR A 61 -2.23 -19.70 -11.48
C TYR A 61 -1.98 -20.57 -10.25
N GLU A 62 -1.52 -21.81 -10.44
CA GLU A 62 -1.20 -22.72 -9.34
C GLU A 62 -0.06 -22.18 -8.48
N HIS A 63 0.92 -21.56 -9.12
CA HIS A 63 2.02 -20.90 -8.44
C HIS A 63 1.54 -19.70 -7.60
N LYS A 64 0.65 -18.85 -8.16
CA LYS A 64 0.03 -17.75 -7.40
C LYS A 64 -0.71 -18.26 -6.16
N LYS A 65 -1.52 -19.32 -6.31
CA LYS A 65 -2.27 -19.91 -5.20
C LYS A 65 -1.34 -20.41 -4.09
N LYS A 66 -0.26 -21.12 -4.45
CA LYS A 66 0.75 -21.60 -3.49
C LYS A 66 1.48 -20.43 -2.81
N ALA A 67 1.80 -19.38 -3.55
CA ALA A 67 2.44 -18.18 -3.02
C ALA A 67 1.55 -17.47 -1.98
N ILE A 68 0.26 -17.30 -2.27
CA ILE A 68 -0.72 -16.71 -1.35
C ILE A 68 -0.81 -17.52 -0.05
N GLU A 69 -0.95 -18.85 -0.13
CA GLU A 69 -1.03 -19.70 1.07
C GLU A 69 0.29 -19.70 1.87
N ASN A 70 1.43 -19.66 1.20
CA ASN A 70 2.74 -19.56 1.87
C ASN A 70 2.92 -18.24 2.63
N ILE A 71 2.46 -17.13 2.06
CA ILE A 71 2.56 -15.81 2.70
C ILE A 71 1.59 -15.68 3.87
N LYS A 72 0.39 -16.25 3.75
CA LYS A 72 -0.63 -16.26 4.80
C LYS A 72 -0.12 -16.88 6.11
N SER A 73 0.73 -17.90 6.03
CA SER A 73 1.29 -18.58 7.21
C SER A 73 2.51 -17.86 7.82
N LYS A 74 3.08 -16.85 7.15
CA LYS A 74 4.30 -16.14 7.58
C LYS A 74 3.97 -14.79 8.20
N GLY A 75 4.14 -14.70 9.53
CA GLY A 75 3.85 -13.48 10.31
C GLY A 75 4.53 -12.21 9.81
N GLN A 76 5.77 -12.31 9.31
CA GLN A 76 6.52 -11.16 8.76
C GLN A 76 5.84 -10.51 7.54
N TYR A 77 5.03 -11.26 6.80
CA TYR A 77 4.29 -10.78 5.63
C TYR A 77 2.81 -10.50 5.94
N LYS A 78 2.43 -10.40 7.21
CA LYS A 78 1.04 -10.14 7.63
C LYS A 78 0.45 -8.88 7.01
N PHE A 79 1.25 -7.84 6.81
CA PHE A 79 0.77 -6.59 6.19
C PHE A 79 0.40 -6.78 4.71
N LEU A 80 1.23 -7.53 3.97
CA LEU A 80 1.00 -7.89 2.57
C LEU A 80 -0.26 -8.75 2.44
N TYR A 81 -0.40 -9.76 3.30
CA TYR A 81 -1.60 -10.61 3.30
C TYR A 81 -2.86 -9.80 3.63
N LYS A 82 -2.79 -8.90 4.62
CA LYS A 82 -3.90 -8.00 4.95
C LYS A 82 -4.23 -7.09 3.77
N PHE A 83 -3.23 -6.56 3.07
CA PHE A 83 -3.44 -5.73 1.89
C PHE A 83 -4.16 -6.49 0.79
N HIS A 84 -3.69 -7.69 0.45
CA HIS A 84 -4.37 -8.58 -0.50
C HIS A 84 -5.80 -8.93 -0.09
N SER A 85 -6.05 -9.21 1.19
CA SER A 85 -7.41 -9.50 1.68
C SER A 85 -8.35 -8.31 1.52
N LEU A 86 -7.84 -7.09 1.68
CA LEU A 86 -8.61 -5.87 1.44
C LEU A 86 -8.97 -5.74 -0.05
N THR A 87 -8.02 -5.96 -0.96
CA THR A 87 -8.26 -5.85 -2.40
C THR A 87 -9.25 -6.90 -2.93
N GLN A 88 -9.30 -8.10 -2.35
CA GLN A 88 -10.28 -9.14 -2.71
C GLN A 88 -11.73 -8.74 -2.37
N LYS A 89 -11.94 -8.12 -1.20
CA LYS A 89 -13.28 -7.73 -0.74
C LYS A 89 -13.89 -6.60 -1.58
N SER A 90 -13.05 -5.77 -2.19
CA SER A 90 -13.49 -4.67 -3.05
C SER A 90 -14.06 -5.12 -4.40
N VAL A 91 -13.77 -6.34 -4.87
CA VAL A 91 -14.04 -6.73 -6.27
C VAL A 91 -15.14 -7.80 -6.39
N SER A 92 -15.73 -8.27 -5.27
CA SER A 92 -16.46 -9.54 -5.30
C SER A 92 -17.70 -9.56 -6.19
N HIS A 93 -18.49 -8.48 -6.36
CA HIS A 93 -19.72 -8.54 -7.17
C HIS A 93 -20.19 -7.22 -7.85
N TYR A 94 -19.44 -6.12 -7.76
CA TYR A 94 -19.82 -4.82 -8.33
C TYR A 94 -18.58 -4.05 -8.79
N THR A 95 -18.67 -3.34 -9.93
CA THR A 95 -17.72 -2.26 -10.22
C THR A 95 -17.91 -1.19 -9.16
N ILE A 96 -16.87 -0.95 -8.36
CA ILE A 96 -16.91 0.10 -7.34
C ILE A 96 -17.03 1.44 -8.06
N ASP A 97 -17.95 2.29 -7.61
CA ASP A 97 -18.05 3.65 -8.13
C ASP A 97 -16.79 4.46 -7.81
N GLU A 98 -16.65 5.61 -8.46
CA GLU A 98 -15.53 6.51 -8.26
C GLU A 98 -15.36 6.92 -6.79
N ASN A 99 -16.47 7.32 -6.14
CA ASN A 99 -16.48 7.70 -4.72
C ASN A 99 -16.00 6.57 -3.79
N GLY A 100 -16.43 5.33 -4.04
CA GLY A 100 -15.97 4.16 -3.29
C GLY A 100 -14.50 3.89 -3.53
N SER A 101 -14.03 4.06 -4.76
CA SER A 101 -12.64 3.86 -5.16
C SER A 101 -11.71 4.85 -4.47
N GLU A 102 -12.09 6.12 -4.40
CA GLU A 102 -11.34 7.15 -3.66
C GLU A 102 -11.19 6.80 -2.18
N ARG A 103 -12.28 6.39 -1.52
CA ARG A 103 -12.25 5.97 -0.10
C ARG A 103 -11.33 4.77 0.12
N LEU A 104 -11.29 3.83 -0.84
CA LEU A 104 -10.38 2.70 -0.77
C LEU A 104 -8.94 3.13 -0.97
N MET A 105 -8.65 4.03 -1.91
CA MET A 105 -7.30 4.57 -2.12
C MET A 105 -6.76 5.24 -0.85
N LEU A 106 -7.56 6.07 -0.17
CA LEU A 106 -7.18 6.65 1.13
C LEU A 106 -6.83 5.58 2.16
N LYS A 107 -7.63 4.51 2.23
CA LYS A 107 -7.42 3.38 3.15
C LYS A 107 -6.18 2.55 2.77
N TYR A 108 -5.87 2.44 1.48
CA TYR A 108 -4.82 1.58 0.95
C TYR A 108 -3.48 2.30 0.85
N TYR A 109 -3.47 3.63 0.93
CA TYR A 109 -2.27 4.45 0.77
C TYR A 109 -1.12 4.07 1.70
N GLU A 110 -1.40 3.81 2.98
CA GLU A 110 -0.39 3.30 3.92
C GLU A 110 0.23 1.97 3.44
N TYR A 111 -0.59 1.07 2.90
CA TYR A 111 -0.11 -0.22 2.40
C TYR A 111 0.74 -0.06 1.14
N LEU A 112 0.44 0.92 0.28
CA LEU A 112 1.25 1.25 -0.89
C LEU A 112 2.63 1.77 -0.50
N LEU A 113 2.71 2.68 0.47
CA LEU A 113 4.00 3.16 1.00
C LEU A 113 4.82 2.04 1.62
N ARG A 114 4.17 1.16 2.40
CA ARG A 114 4.84 -0.01 3.00
C ARG A 114 5.32 -0.99 1.94
N LEU A 115 4.57 -1.17 0.86
CA LEU A 115 4.96 -2.01 -0.27
C LEU A 115 6.17 -1.42 -1.01
N LYS A 116 6.17 -0.09 -1.28
CA LYS A 116 7.30 0.67 -1.85
C LYS A 116 8.58 0.42 -1.04
N ILE A 117 8.54 0.64 0.27
CA ILE A 117 9.68 0.43 1.18
C ILE A 117 10.12 -1.04 1.19
N PHE A 118 9.17 -1.97 1.34
CA PHE A 118 9.48 -3.41 1.39
C PHE A 118 10.22 -3.91 0.13
N MET A 119 9.76 -3.48 -1.06
CA MET A 119 10.35 -3.90 -2.33
C MET A 119 11.75 -3.32 -2.54
N ARG A 120 11.96 -2.06 -2.16
CA ARG A 120 13.28 -1.43 -2.17
C ARG A 120 14.23 -2.14 -1.21
N ASP A 121 13.85 -2.29 0.05
CA ASP A 121 14.75 -2.77 1.09
C ASP A 121 15.04 -4.27 0.99
N THR A 122 14.10 -5.08 0.47
CA THR A 122 14.25 -6.55 0.38
C THR A 122 14.81 -7.02 -0.95
N TYR A 123 14.46 -6.33 -2.05
CA TYR A 123 14.74 -6.80 -3.40
C TYR A 123 15.48 -5.78 -4.28
N ASN A 124 15.78 -4.59 -3.74
CA ASN A 124 16.37 -3.49 -4.51
C ASN A 124 15.56 -3.15 -5.77
N LEU A 125 14.23 -3.26 -5.68
CA LEU A 125 13.30 -2.89 -6.74
C LEU A 125 12.55 -1.62 -6.34
N GLU A 126 12.78 -0.56 -7.10
CA GLU A 126 12.05 0.69 -6.96
C GLU A 126 10.71 0.59 -7.70
N ILE A 127 9.62 0.74 -6.95
CA ILE A 127 8.25 0.78 -7.46
C ILE A 127 7.50 1.92 -6.78
N LEU A 128 6.37 2.34 -7.34
CA LEU A 128 5.46 3.35 -6.82
C LEU A 128 6.20 4.67 -6.56
N SER A 129 7.13 5.03 -7.45
CA SER A 129 8.02 6.18 -7.28
C SER A 129 7.25 7.48 -7.12
N ASN A 130 6.22 7.69 -7.93
CA ASN A 130 5.35 8.87 -7.93
C ASN A 130 4.05 8.69 -7.14
N ILE A 131 3.98 7.74 -6.19
CA ILE A 131 2.75 7.55 -5.39
C ILE A 131 2.37 8.76 -4.52
N GLU A 132 3.33 9.62 -4.24
CA GLU A 132 3.14 10.88 -3.50
C GLU A 132 2.38 11.93 -4.32
N ASP A 133 2.40 11.81 -5.65
CA ASP A 133 1.65 12.69 -6.55
C ASP A 133 0.16 12.32 -6.63
N PHE A 134 -0.25 11.19 -6.04
CA PHE A 134 -1.66 10.82 -5.99
C PHE A 134 -2.45 11.83 -5.13
N PRO A 135 -3.55 12.42 -5.65
CA PRO A 135 -4.31 13.46 -4.96
C PRO A 135 -5.13 12.88 -3.79
N LEU A 136 -4.49 12.74 -2.61
CA LEU A 136 -5.15 12.22 -1.40
C LEU A 136 -6.25 13.17 -0.87
N ASN A 137 -6.20 14.45 -1.21
CA ASN A 137 -7.04 15.55 -0.68
C ASN A 137 -7.18 15.46 0.85
N LEU A 138 -6.03 15.45 1.54
CA LEU A 138 -6.01 15.55 2.99
C LEU A 138 -6.33 16.99 3.41
N ASP A 139 -7.05 17.13 4.51
CA ASP A 139 -7.28 18.43 5.14
C ASP A 139 -5.97 18.96 5.72
N ILE A 140 -5.40 19.98 5.06
CA ILE A 140 -4.12 20.60 5.41
C ILE A 140 -4.21 21.55 6.62
N THR A 141 -5.41 21.81 7.14
CA THR A 141 -5.64 22.77 8.24
C THR A 141 -4.75 22.49 9.46
N PHE A 142 -4.42 21.22 9.69
CA PHE A 142 -3.62 20.77 10.84
C PHE A 142 -2.23 20.23 10.47
N ASP A 143 -1.73 20.48 9.26
CA ASP A 143 -0.46 19.92 8.81
C ASP A 143 0.72 20.31 9.69
N GLU A 144 0.82 21.60 10.07
CA GLU A 144 1.87 22.06 10.99
C GLU A 144 1.80 21.34 12.34
N TYR A 145 0.58 21.09 12.83
CA TYR A 145 0.36 20.38 14.08
C TYR A 145 0.76 18.90 13.96
N TYR A 146 0.38 18.24 12.87
CA TYR A 146 0.77 16.85 12.61
C TYR A 146 2.29 16.70 12.39
N GLN A 147 2.95 17.69 11.78
CA GLN A 147 4.41 17.75 11.69
C GLN A 147 5.09 17.87 13.06
N LYS A 148 4.52 18.68 13.96
CA LYS A 148 5.04 18.79 15.33
C LYS A 148 4.87 17.48 16.11
N ILE A 149 3.74 16.78 15.94
CA ILE A 149 3.51 15.46 16.53
C ILE A 149 4.53 14.44 16.00
N SER A 150 4.72 14.37 14.67
CA SER A 150 5.61 13.37 14.07
C SER A 150 7.05 13.51 14.57
N ARG A 151 7.56 14.75 14.71
CA ARG A 151 8.88 15.03 15.30
C ARG A 151 9.01 14.49 16.73
N ARG A 152 7.96 14.60 17.54
CA ARG A 152 7.94 14.10 18.93
C ARG A 152 7.80 12.58 19.04
N ILE A 153 7.19 11.93 18.06
CA ILE A 153 7.14 10.46 17.99
C ILE A 153 8.52 9.90 17.65
N VAL A 154 9.23 10.53 16.69
CA VAL A 154 10.58 10.09 16.26
C VAL A 154 11.64 10.40 17.31
N GLN A 155 11.51 11.53 18.01
CA GLN A 155 12.41 11.95 19.09
C GLN A 155 11.61 12.18 20.37
N PRO A 156 11.25 11.10 21.09
CA PRO A 156 10.56 11.23 22.37
C PRO A 156 11.47 11.94 23.40
N SER A 157 10.85 12.73 24.28
CA SER A 157 11.56 13.29 25.43
C SER A 157 12.01 12.19 26.39
N GLN A 158 13.12 12.40 27.10
CA GLN A 158 13.49 11.55 28.24
C GLN A 158 12.31 11.49 29.23
N GLU A 159 11.98 10.27 29.64
CA GLU A 159 10.68 9.89 30.20
C GLU A 159 10.35 10.60 31.52
N ASN A 160 9.09 11.04 31.65
CA ASN A 160 8.37 10.91 32.90
C ASN A 160 7.46 9.69 32.73
N TYR A 161 7.91 8.51 33.17
CA TYR A 161 7.02 7.36 33.32
C TYR A 161 5.91 7.77 34.29
N MET A 162 4.71 8.02 33.77
CA MET A 162 3.53 8.15 34.61
C MET A 162 3.07 6.75 35.00
N ASP A 163 3.08 6.46 36.29
CA ASP A 163 2.52 5.24 36.90
C ASP A 163 0.98 5.31 36.89
N TYR A 164 0.39 5.37 35.70
CA TYR A 164 -1.04 5.55 35.50
C TYR A 164 -1.66 4.26 34.96
N ASN A 165 -2.52 3.62 35.76
CA ASN A 165 -2.99 2.25 35.56
C ASN A 165 -4.50 2.14 35.22
N ASP A 166 -5.02 3.05 34.39
CA ASP A 166 -6.41 2.97 33.89
C ASP A 166 -6.52 2.29 32.52
N ARG A 167 -7.74 1.84 32.21
CA ARG A 167 -8.09 1.26 30.91
C ARG A 167 -8.40 2.37 29.90
N TYR A 168 -7.68 2.39 28.79
CA TYR A 168 -7.97 3.28 27.66
C TYR A 168 -8.72 2.53 26.56
N TYR A 169 -9.75 3.18 26.00
CA TYR A 169 -10.46 2.70 24.82
C TYR A 169 -10.09 3.56 23.62
N ILE A 170 -9.70 2.93 22.51
CA ILE A 170 -9.43 3.63 21.25
C ILE A 170 -10.78 3.95 20.59
N GLN A 171 -11.13 5.24 20.54
CA GLN A 171 -12.39 5.69 19.93
C GLN A 171 -12.31 5.75 18.39
N LYS A 172 -11.20 6.28 17.85
CA LYS A 172 -11.00 6.47 16.41
C LYS A 172 -9.53 6.38 16.05
N ILE A 173 -9.26 5.79 14.89
CA ILE A 173 -7.93 5.80 14.25
C ILE A 173 -8.06 6.62 12.96
N LYS A 174 -7.22 7.64 12.81
CA LYS A 174 -7.10 8.45 11.58
C LYS A 174 -5.63 8.38 11.13
N PRO A 175 -5.33 7.80 9.95
CA PRO A 175 -3.99 7.88 9.41
C PRO A 175 -3.68 9.34 9.04
N ILE A 176 -2.45 9.76 9.35
CA ILE A 176 -1.87 11.02 8.90
C ILE A 176 -0.59 10.68 8.16
N PHE A 177 -0.29 11.41 7.11
CA PHE A 177 0.91 11.21 6.33
C PHE A 177 1.68 12.52 6.28
N VAL A 178 2.92 12.49 6.77
CA VAL A 178 3.75 13.67 6.97
C VAL A 178 5.13 13.36 6.41
N ASN A 179 5.72 14.30 5.67
CA ASN A 179 7.04 14.15 5.07
C ASN A 179 7.14 12.84 4.25
N GLN A 180 6.28 12.68 3.24
CA GLN A 180 6.22 11.45 2.46
C GLN A 180 7.42 11.24 1.51
N SER A 181 8.29 12.25 1.37
CA SER A 181 9.40 12.35 0.42
C SER A 181 10.71 11.69 0.85
#